data_AF-A0A3N5F8L9-F1
#
_entry.id   AF-A0A3N5F8L9-F1
#
_cell.length_a   1.000
_cell.length_b   1.000
_cell.length_c   1.000
_cell.angle_alpha   90.00
_cell.angle_beta   90.00
_cell.angle_gamma   90.00
#
_symmetry.space_group_name_H-M   'P 1'
#
loop_
_entity.id
_entity.type
_entity.pdbx_description
1 polymer ?
#
loop_
_entity_poly.entity_id
_entity_poly.type
_entity_poly.pdbx_seq_one_letter_code
_entity_poly.pdbx_strand_id
1 'polypeptide(L)'
;MSGEEKPARLDDAAFAALLRVRIEHEDNLIVSRTSWLMASESFLYTAYAIALNGITTPGMSNVEHQARLLKLIPLVGIACSLLILTGILAAIRAMAWLRKLYRTRLPDDATVGLAPIQTPIPNVAAGLAAPVLLPTVFVIVWLYLLSTERF
;
A
#
# COMPACT_ATOMS: atom_id res chain seq x y z
N MET A 1 -21.44 -52.09 4.78
CA MET A 1 -21.40 -50.73 4.19
C MET A 1 -20.22 -50.02 4.81
N SER A 2 -19.06 -50.11 4.15
CA SER A 2 -17.83 -49.46 4.61
C SER A 2 -18.00 -47.95 4.37
N GLY A 3 -17.99 -47.17 5.44
CA GLY A 3 -17.90 -45.71 5.33
C GLY A 3 -16.50 -45.37 4.83
N GLU A 4 -16.39 -45.08 3.53
CA GLU A 4 -15.20 -44.45 2.97
C GLU A 4 -14.94 -43.13 3.71
N GLU A 5 -13.92 -43.14 4.57
CA GLU A 5 -13.34 -41.94 5.13
C GLU A 5 -12.84 -41.07 3.99
N LYS A 6 -13.53 -39.95 3.74
CA LYS A 6 -13.17 -38.96 2.71
C LYS A 6 -11.71 -38.49 2.91
N PRO A 7 -10.79 -38.78 1.98
CA PRO A 7 -9.39 -38.32 2.07
C PRO A 7 -9.21 -36.81 1.80
N ALA A 8 -10.27 -36.00 1.82
CA ALA A 8 -10.27 -34.59 1.40
C ALA A 8 -9.79 -33.59 2.48
N ARG A 9 -9.98 -33.90 3.78
CA ARG A 9 -9.76 -32.90 4.86
C ARG A 9 -8.30 -32.44 5.02
N LEU A 10 -7.32 -33.31 4.74
CA LEU A 10 -5.90 -32.97 4.85
C LEU A 10 -5.44 -32.06 3.70
N ASP A 11 -5.93 -32.27 2.47
CA ASP A 11 -5.62 -31.42 1.31
C ASP A 11 -6.23 -30.01 1.49
N ASP A 12 -7.45 -29.93 2.01
CA ASP A 12 -8.14 -28.67 2.27
C ASP A 12 -7.46 -27.82 3.35
N ALA A 13 -6.98 -28.45 4.43
CA ALA A 13 -6.22 -27.76 5.47
C ALA A 13 -4.87 -27.24 4.95
N ALA A 14 -4.17 -28.04 4.13
CA ALA A 14 -2.93 -27.62 3.48
C ALA A 14 -3.15 -26.47 2.50
N PHE A 15 -4.23 -26.52 1.71
CA PHE A 15 -4.63 -25.46 0.81
C PHE A 15 -4.95 -24.16 1.56
N ALA A 16 -5.72 -24.24 2.65
CA ALA A 16 -6.03 -23.10 3.51
C ALA A 16 -4.77 -22.47 4.12
N ALA A 17 -3.83 -23.29 4.59
CA ALA A 17 -2.56 -22.83 5.14
C ALA A 17 -1.70 -22.11 4.09
N LEU A 18 -1.58 -22.66 2.87
CA LEU A 18 -0.85 -22.03 1.77
C LEU A 18 -1.43 -20.67 1.40
N LEU A 19 -2.77 -20.58 1.34
CA LEU A 19 -3.46 -19.34 1.02
C LEU A 19 -3.24 -18.27 2.08
N ARG A 20 -3.26 -18.66 3.36
CA ARG A 20 -2.97 -17.78 4.48
C ARG A 20 -1.56 -17.21 4.40
N VAL A 21 -0.55 -18.05 4.19
CA VAL A 21 0.85 -17.61 4.03
C VAL A 21 0.97 -16.59 2.89
N ARG A 22 0.26 -16.80 1.78
CA ARG A 22 0.30 -15.88 0.66
C ARG A 22 -0.41 -14.55 0.93
N ILE A 23 -1.52 -14.55 1.68
CA ILE A 23 -2.18 -13.32 2.13
C ILE A 23 -1.28 -12.56 3.10
N GLU A 24 -0.68 -13.23 4.08
CA GLU A 24 0.27 -12.62 5.03
C GLU A 24 1.49 -12.03 4.32
N HIS A 25 1.98 -12.68 3.26
CA HIS A 25 3.05 -12.14 2.44
C HIS A 25 2.66 -10.83 1.73
N GLU A 26 1.49 -10.78 1.09
CA GLU A 26 1.00 -9.56 0.43
C GLU A 26 0.76 -8.42 1.42
N ASP A 27 0.23 -8.72 2.61
CA ASP A 27 0.01 -7.74 3.67
C ASP A 27 1.33 -7.14 4.19
N ASN A 28 2.33 -7.99 4.44
CA ASN A 28 3.69 -7.55 4.79
C ASN A 28 4.32 -6.69 3.70
N LEU A 29 4.06 -7.00 2.43
CA LEU A 29 4.53 -6.22 1.29
C LEU A 29 3.90 -4.82 1.27
N ILE A 30 2.60 -4.71 1.58
CA ILE A 30 1.89 -3.43 1.71
C ILE A 30 2.49 -2.60 2.86
N VAL A 31 2.69 -3.20 4.03
CA VAL A 31 3.30 -2.52 5.19
C VAL A 31 4.69 -2.00 4.83
N SER A 32 5.55 -2.85 4.25
CA SER A 32 6.90 -2.45 3.86
C SER A 32 6.91 -1.29 2.87
N ARG A 33 6.08 -1.36 1.81
CA ARG A 33 5.95 -0.29 0.81
C ARG A 33 5.45 1.02 1.41
N THR A 34 4.48 0.94 2.31
CA THR A 34 3.93 2.12 2.99
C THR A 34 4.98 2.77 3.89
N SER A 35 5.77 1.99 4.63
CA SER A 35 6.87 2.50 5.45
C SER A 35 7.97 3.15 4.60
N TRP A 36 8.34 2.55 3.47
CA TRP A 36 9.31 3.13 2.54
C TRP A 36 8.81 4.44 1.92
N LEU A 37 7.51 4.52 1.60
CA LEU A 37 6.90 5.77 1.14
C LEU A 37 7.00 6.85 2.23
N MET A 38 6.54 6.56 3.45
CA MET A 38 6.58 7.51 4.57
C MET A 38 7.99 8.08 4.81
N ALA A 39 9.01 7.23 4.76
CA ALA A 39 10.40 7.65 4.90
C ALA A 39 10.84 8.57 3.74
N SER A 40 10.55 8.16 2.50
CA SER A 40 10.91 8.92 1.30
C SER A 40 10.23 10.30 1.27
N GLU A 41 8.94 10.36 1.59
CA GLU A 41 8.16 11.59 1.63
C GLU A 41 8.70 12.56 2.69
N SER A 42 9.08 12.05 3.87
CA SER A 42 9.71 12.87 4.92
C SER A 42 11.02 13.52 4.45
N PHE A 43 11.83 12.78 3.69
CA PHE A 43 13.06 13.31 3.07
C PHE A 43 12.75 14.36 2.00
N LEU A 44 11.75 14.11 1.14
CA LEU A 44 11.34 15.05 0.10
C LEU A 44 10.78 16.35 0.67
N TYR A 45 9.93 16.29 1.71
CA TYR A 45 9.44 17.49 2.40
C TYR A 45 10.56 18.29 3.06
N THR A 46 11.52 17.59 3.68
CA THR A 46 12.69 18.25 4.26
C THR A 46 13.53 18.95 3.19
N ALA A 47 13.80 18.26 2.07
CA ALA A 47 14.52 18.84 0.94
C ALA A 47 13.78 20.04 0.34
N TYR A 48 12.44 19.96 0.23
CA TYR A 48 11.59 21.05 -0.24
C TYR A 48 11.70 22.28 0.67
N ALA A 49 11.57 22.10 1.99
CA ALA A 49 11.69 23.18 2.96
C ALA A 49 13.08 23.84 2.92
N ILE A 50 14.15 23.06 2.79
CA ILE A 50 15.52 23.58 2.64
C ILE A 50 15.64 24.41 1.35
N ALA A 51 15.15 23.88 0.22
CA ALA A 51 15.18 24.58 -1.06
C ALA A 51 14.41 25.91 -1.00
N LEU A 52 13.25 25.92 -0.34
CA LEU A 52 12.42 27.11 -0.17
C LEU A 52 13.14 28.20 0.66
N ASN A 53 13.73 27.82 1.80
CA ASN A 53 14.48 28.75 2.64
C ASN A 53 15.74 29.29 1.94
N GLY A 54 16.37 28.47 1.09
CA GLY A 54 17.53 28.87 0.28
C GLY A 54 17.27 30.06 -0.65
N ILE A 55 16.07 30.16 -1.23
CA ILE A 55 15.68 31.28 -2.10
C ILE A 55 15.54 32.59 -1.33
N THR A 56 15.08 32.51 -0.07
CA THR A 56 14.86 33.71 0.77
C THR A 56 16.15 34.30 1.34
N THR A 57 17.29 33.61 1.19
CA THR A 57 18.57 34.05 1.75
C THR A 57 19.31 34.95 0.75
N PRO A 58 19.54 36.24 1.06
CA PRO A 58 20.25 37.15 0.16
C PRO A 58 21.69 36.69 -0.09
N GLY A 59 22.10 36.58 -1.35
CA GLY A 59 23.49 36.28 -1.74
C GLY A 59 23.78 34.87 -2.25
N MET A 60 22.79 33.96 -2.34
CA MET A 60 22.98 32.66 -2.98
C MET A 60 22.87 32.76 -4.52
N SER A 61 23.92 32.37 -5.22
CA SER A 61 24.14 32.58 -6.67
C SER A 61 23.40 31.64 -7.62
N ASN A 62 22.35 30.93 -7.18
CA ASN A 62 21.73 29.87 -7.99
C ASN A 62 20.19 29.77 -7.85
N VAL A 63 19.51 30.92 -7.86
CA VAL A 63 18.03 31.01 -7.79
C VAL A 63 17.33 30.13 -8.85
N GLU A 64 17.87 30.05 -10.07
CA GLU A 64 17.29 29.21 -11.12
C GLU A 64 17.33 27.70 -10.80
N HIS A 65 18.43 27.23 -10.20
CA HIS A 65 18.56 25.82 -9.83
C HIS A 65 17.61 25.49 -8.67
N GLN A 66 17.48 26.38 -7.69
CA GLN A 66 16.53 26.22 -6.59
C GLN A 66 15.07 26.21 -7.10
N ALA A 67 14.71 27.11 -8.01
CA ALA A 67 13.38 27.15 -8.61
C ALA A 67 13.03 25.86 -9.40
N ARG A 68 14.02 25.24 -10.07
CA ARG A 68 13.82 23.93 -10.72
C ARG A 68 13.63 22.82 -9.68
N LEU A 69 14.41 22.81 -8.60
CA LEU A 69 14.27 21.82 -7.53
C LEU A 69 12.90 21.90 -6.86
N LEU A 70 12.38 23.11 -6.60
CA LEU A 70 11.03 23.30 -6.07
C LEU A 70 9.92 22.72 -6.97
N LYS A 71 10.16 22.59 -8.28
CA LYS A 71 9.22 21.94 -9.21
C LYS A 71 9.45 20.43 -9.31
N LEU A 72 10.71 19.99 -9.30
CA LEU A 72 11.08 18.59 -9.46
C LEU A 72 10.77 17.75 -8.21
N ILE A 73 11.00 18.28 -7.01
CA ILE A 73 10.77 17.55 -5.75
C ILE A 73 9.30 17.11 -5.63
N PRO A 74 8.29 17.99 -5.82
CA PRO A 74 6.88 17.58 -5.81
C PRO A 74 6.54 16.56 -6.90
N LEU A 75 7.09 16.71 -8.12
CA LEU A 75 6.86 15.76 -9.20
C LEU A 75 7.38 14.36 -8.85
N VAL A 76 8.54 14.28 -8.22
CA VAL A 76 9.11 13.02 -7.73
C VAL A 76 8.24 12.43 -6.61
N GLY A 77 7.78 13.26 -5.66
CA GLY A 77 6.88 12.81 -4.59
C GLY A 77 5.56 12.24 -5.13
N ILE A 78 4.93 12.93 -6.08
CA ILE A 78 3.72 12.43 -6.77
C ILE A 78 4.01 11.11 -7.47
N ALA A 79 5.10 11.01 -8.23
CA ALA A 79 5.45 9.80 -8.96
C ALA A 79 5.68 8.61 -8.01
N CYS A 80 6.42 8.80 -6.92
CA CYS A 80 6.64 7.79 -5.89
C CYS A 80 5.33 7.35 -5.23
N SER A 81 4.49 8.31 -4.82
CA SER A 81 3.21 8.04 -4.19
C SER A 81 2.26 7.26 -5.12
N LEU A 82 2.17 7.62 -6.40
CA LEU A 82 1.36 6.90 -7.39
C LEU A 82 1.89 5.48 -7.64
N LEU A 83 3.21 5.32 -7.77
CA LEU A 83 3.82 4.01 -7.96
C LEU A 83 3.51 3.07 -6.79
N ILE A 84 3.66 3.56 -5.55
CA ILE A 84 3.34 2.78 -4.35
C ILE A 84 1.83 2.48 -4.29
N LEU A 85 0.98 3.45 -4.59
CA LEU A 85 -0.48 3.26 -4.60
C LEU A 85 -0.89 2.15 -5.59
N THR A 86 -0.34 2.15 -6.81
CA THR A 86 -0.63 1.07 -7.77
C THR A 86 -0.19 -0.31 -7.27
N GLY A 87 0.96 -0.40 -6.59
CA GLY A 87 1.42 -1.64 -5.97
C GLY A 87 0.53 -2.12 -4.83
N ILE A 88 0.01 -1.20 -4.00
CA ILE A 88 -0.94 -1.51 -2.93
C ILE A 88 -2.26 -1.99 -3.51
N LEU A 89 -2.81 -1.32 -4.53
CA LEU A 89 -4.03 -1.73 -5.20
C LEU A 89 -3.90 -3.11 -5.88
N ALA A 90 -2.74 -3.40 -6.47
CA ALA A 90 -2.44 -4.71 -7.05
C ALA A 90 -2.43 -5.81 -5.96
N ALA A 91 -1.79 -5.57 -4.81
CA ALA A 91 -1.78 -6.50 -3.68
C ALA A 91 -3.18 -6.73 -3.09
N ILE A 92 -3.97 -5.67 -2.93
CA ILE A 92 -5.38 -5.77 -2.49
C ILE A 92 -6.19 -6.63 -3.45
N ARG A 93 -6.03 -6.41 -4.77
CA ARG A 93 -6.71 -7.21 -5.80
C ARG A 93 -6.25 -8.67 -5.77
N ALA A 94 -4.97 -8.94 -5.57
CA ALA A 94 -4.44 -10.30 -5.43
C ALA A 94 -5.06 -10.99 -4.22
N MET A 95 -5.06 -10.36 -3.04
CA MET A 95 -5.69 -10.89 -1.83
C MET A 95 -7.20 -11.13 -2.01
N ALA A 96 -7.92 -10.24 -2.69
CA ALA A 96 -9.34 -10.43 -2.98
C ALA A 96 -9.59 -11.63 -3.90
N TRP A 97 -8.73 -11.83 -4.90
CA TRP A 97 -8.78 -13.01 -5.78
C TRP A 97 -8.49 -14.30 -5.01
N LEU A 98 -7.48 -14.31 -4.12
CA LEU A 98 -7.20 -15.45 -3.23
C LEU A 98 -8.40 -15.78 -2.33
N ARG A 99 -9.00 -14.77 -1.68
CA ARG A 99 -10.20 -14.97 -0.84
C ARG A 99 -11.38 -15.51 -1.64
N LYS A 100 -11.55 -15.09 -2.90
CA LYS A 100 -12.59 -15.65 -3.78
C LYS A 100 -12.31 -17.12 -4.11
N LEU A 101 -11.05 -17.45 -4.43
CA LEU A 101 -10.63 -18.83 -4.73
C LEU A 101 -10.85 -19.76 -3.52
N TYR A 102 -10.58 -19.27 -2.31
CA TYR A 102 -10.87 -19.97 -1.07
C TYR A 102 -12.36 -20.35 -0.97
N ARG A 103 -13.26 -19.37 -1.13
CA ARG A 103 -14.71 -19.56 -1.06
C ARG A 103 -15.26 -20.50 -2.13
N THR A 104 -14.65 -20.53 -3.31
CA THR A 104 -15.09 -21.46 -4.38
C THR A 104 -14.68 -22.90 -4.11
N ARG A 105 -13.58 -23.14 -3.40
CA ARG A 105 -13.06 -24.49 -3.14
C ARG A 105 -13.59 -25.09 -1.83
N LEU A 106 -13.83 -24.25 -0.83
CA LEU A 106 -14.32 -24.64 0.49
C LEU A 106 -15.63 -23.88 0.78
N PRO A 107 -16.81 -24.50 0.53
CA PRO A 107 -18.08 -23.93 0.94
C PRO A 107 -18.13 -23.79 2.47
N ASP A 108 -18.87 -22.81 2.98
CA ASP A 108 -18.87 -22.43 4.40
C ASP A 108 -19.16 -23.62 5.34
N ASP A 109 -19.92 -24.62 4.89
CA ASP A 109 -20.25 -25.85 5.62
C ASP A 109 -19.04 -26.78 5.87
N ALA A 110 -17.99 -26.69 5.04
CA ALA A 110 -16.74 -27.45 5.15
C ALA A 110 -15.68 -26.76 6.03
N THR A 111 -15.94 -25.52 6.48
CA THR A 111 -15.02 -24.74 7.31
C THR A 111 -15.13 -25.04 8.82
N VAL A 112 -16.08 -25.91 9.21
CA VAL A 112 -16.28 -26.34 10.60
C VAL A 112 -15.04 -27.09 11.11
N GLY A 113 -14.14 -26.36 11.79
CA GLY A 113 -12.89 -26.86 12.36
C GLY A 113 -11.61 -26.21 11.81
N LEU A 114 -11.69 -25.38 10.76
CA LEU A 114 -10.56 -24.61 10.25
C LEU A 114 -10.53 -23.21 10.90
N ALA A 115 -9.34 -22.72 11.24
CA ALA A 115 -9.18 -21.36 11.78
C ALA A 115 -9.73 -20.34 10.76
N PRO A 116 -10.58 -19.38 11.19
CA PRO A 116 -11.18 -18.44 10.27
C PRO A 116 -10.11 -17.56 9.62
N ILE A 117 -9.89 -17.75 8.32
CA ILE A 117 -9.07 -16.85 7.48
C ILE A 117 -9.81 -15.52 7.23
N GLN A 118 -11.11 -15.46 7.53
CA GLN A 118 -11.95 -14.28 7.33
C GLN A 118 -12.06 -13.46 8.62
N THR A 119 -11.42 -12.29 8.66
CA THR A 119 -11.84 -11.20 9.54
C THR A 119 -13.07 -10.49 8.95
N PRO A 120 -13.97 -9.93 9.78
CA PRO A 120 -15.11 -9.16 9.30
C PRO A 120 -14.67 -8.06 8.32
N ILE A 121 -15.43 -7.88 7.24
CA ILE A 121 -15.20 -6.85 6.21
C ILE A 121 -14.86 -5.46 6.79
N PRO A 122 -15.54 -4.94 7.83
CA PRO A 122 -15.18 -3.64 8.39
C PRO A 122 -13.75 -3.58 8.96
N ASN A 123 -13.25 -4.68 9.54
CA ASN A 123 -11.88 -4.72 10.09
C ASN A 123 -10.83 -4.72 8.98
N VAL A 124 -11.13 -5.40 7.86
CA VAL A 124 -10.27 -5.39 6.67
C VAL A 124 -10.24 -4.00 6.03
N ALA A 125 -11.40 -3.33 5.94
CA ALA A 125 -11.49 -1.97 5.39
C ALA A 125 -10.73 -0.96 6.27
N ALA A 126 -10.86 -1.06 7.60
CA ALA A 126 -10.12 -0.21 8.54
C ALA A 126 -8.60 -0.43 8.45
N GLY A 127 -8.14 -1.69 8.31
CA GLY A 127 -6.71 -2.00 8.17
C GLY A 127 -6.09 -1.49 6.86
N LEU A 128 -6.88 -1.44 5.78
CA LEU A 128 -6.43 -0.92 4.47
C LEU A 128 -6.57 0.60 4.33
N ALA A 129 -7.21 1.28 5.28
CA ALA A 129 -7.42 2.72 5.21
C ALA A 129 -6.08 3.47 5.15
N ALA A 130 -5.14 3.20 6.07
CA ALA A 130 -3.87 3.92 6.11
C ALA A 130 -3.01 3.70 4.83
N PRO A 131 -2.76 2.46 4.36
CA PRO A 131 -1.99 2.23 3.14
C PRO A 131 -2.57 2.86 1.87
N VAL A 132 -3.89 3.07 1.79
CA VAL A 132 -4.54 3.70 0.62
C VAL A 132 -4.63 5.22 0.77
N LEU A 133 -4.99 5.70 1.97
CA LEU A 133 -5.17 7.13 2.22
C LEU A 133 -3.85 7.88 2.25
N LEU A 134 -2.79 7.31 2.86
CA LEU A 134 -1.49 7.99 2.98
C LEU A 134 -0.90 8.40 1.61
N PRO A 135 -0.74 7.50 0.62
CA PRO A 135 -0.26 7.91 -0.72
C PRO A 135 -1.18 8.95 -1.37
N THR A 136 -2.50 8.83 -1.18
CA THR A 136 -3.47 9.77 -1.75
C THR A 136 -3.30 11.17 -1.15
N VAL A 137 -3.14 11.27 0.17
CA VAL A 137 -2.89 12.53 0.87
C VAL A 137 -1.58 13.15 0.40
N PHE A 138 -0.50 12.38 0.25
CA PHE A 138 0.77 12.92 -0.26
C PHE A 138 0.65 13.46 -1.68
N VAL A 139 -0.04 12.76 -2.58
CA VAL A 139 -0.32 13.28 -3.94
C VAL A 139 -1.07 14.61 -3.87
N ILE A 140 -2.11 14.71 -3.02
CA ILE A 140 -2.89 15.94 -2.86
C ILE A 140 -2.00 17.09 -2.36
N VAL A 141 -1.16 16.84 -1.35
CA VAL A 141 -0.27 17.85 -0.78
C VAL A 141 0.74 18.33 -1.83
N TRP A 142 1.37 17.43 -2.58
CA TRP A 142 2.32 17.83 -3.62
C TRP A 142 1.66 18.56 -4.78
N LEU A 143 0.45 18.16 -5.19
CA LEU A 143 -0.33 18.88 -6.19
C LEU A 143 -0.69 20.29 -5.71
N TYR A 144 -1.06 20.43 -4.44
CA TYR A 144 -1.31 21.72 -3.82
C TYR A 144 -0.07 22.60 -3.87
N LEU A 145 1.08 22.12 -3.39
CA LEU A 145 2.35 22.85 -3.42
C LEU A 145 2.75 23.25 -4.85
N LEU A 146 2.64 22.32 -5.81
CA LEU A 146 2.97 22.60 -7.21
C LEU A 146 2.02 23.62 -7.86
N SER A 147 0.77 23.69 -7.41
CA SER A 147 -0.20 24.69 -7.88
C SER A 147 0.06 26.09 -7.31
N THR A 148 0.55 26.18 -6.08
CA THR A 148 0.84 27.45 -5.40
C THR A 148 2.14 28.10 -5.89
N GLU A 149 3.11 27.33 -6.38
CA GLU A 149 4.41 27.82 -6.87
C GLU A 149 4.36 28.35 -8.32
N ARG A 150 3.16 28.60 -8.87
CA ARG A 150 2.99 29.33 -10.14
C ARG A 150 3.12 30.84 -9.90
N PHE A 151 4.34 31.28 -9.58
CA PHE A 151 4.76 32.68 -9.66
C PHE A 151 5.68 32.89 -10.87
#